data_AF-A0A355UZS3-F1
#
_entry.id   AF-A0A355UZS3-F1
#
_cell.length_a   1.000
_cell.length_b   1.000
_cell.length_c   1.000
_cell.angle_alpha   90.00
_cell.angle_beta   90.00
_cell.angle_gamma   90.00
#
_symmetry.space_group_name_H-M   'P 1'
#
loop_
_entity.id
_entity.type
_entity.pdbx_description
1 polymer ?
#
loop_
_entity_poly.entity_id
_entity_poly.type
_entity_poly.pdbx_seq_one_letter_code
_entity_poly.pdbx_strand_id
1 'polypeptide(L)'
;MAEIENKTKRKKKTNRTYIGGQAVLEGVMMMGKTCMATAVRDPDGEIQVEAKRLKRGKHLARASKIPLVRGTVNLITSLVRGVKTLMRSAAVYGDDGEEAGRVQKWLAEKFKVNLMDVISVISAILGVVLAVGIFIFLPRFLVGIIPRIDEEHWAYYVLLGVFKLVIFIAYLAIILLLKDIRRLYMYHGAEHKTINAFEYGVELTPEKVKECSRLHDRCGTSFLFIVLFINIALISAANWAVFTYVPVINEVKNRILRFLINIAIELILLPIIAGFSYEVLKFLAKFDNKFVNFFKAPGKLIQKTLTTREPDLEMIEVAIAAFNKVLEMDADPSVPETEFVTGGILSKMLAATKEKFKKSDIDESDAEWIYSLVLGIKRSELTEERMVTPAESKKISEIIEKRMTGRPLWYVVGDTEFYGCTIKVDERALIPRPETELLADYAVKSIEEGDKVLDLCTGSGCIAVSVAKKCAQKRVSVTAADLSDAAIMLAKENAKLNGVNVDFVQSDMFRNVRGRFNVIVCNPPYIKSEEIPLLQKEVREYEPKIALDGGADGLDFYRQIAKSVRSYLARDGILLLECGEGQPEEILKLFEKRDYAMVMKDLNGVDRFLKIAF
;
A
#
# COMPACT_ATOMS: atom_id res chain seq x y z
N MET A 1 30.45 25.92 -26.61
CA MET A 1 30.90 24.66 -25.97
C MET A 1 32.10 24.85 -25.02
N ALA A 2 33.04 25.77 -25.25
CA ALA A 2 34.14 26.06 -24.31
C ALA A 2 33.84 27.17 -23.26
N GLU A 3 32.70 27.89 -23.36
CA GLU A 3 32.34 28.97 -22.43
C GLU A 3 31.44 28.55 -21.25
N ILE A 4 30.85 27.35 -21.29
CA ILE A 4 29.97 26.86 -20.21
C ILE A 4 30.76 26.03 -19.18
N GLU A 5 31.88 25.42 -19.56
CA GLU A 5 32.78 24.70 -18.65
C GLU A 5 33.48 25.60 -17.62
N ASN A 6 33.46 26.92 -17.82
CA ASN A 6 34.16 27.88 -16.96
C ASN A 6 33.31 28.45 -15.80
N LYS A 7 32.00 28.16 -15.73
CA LYS A 7 31.11 28.58 -14.62
C LYS A 7 31.09 27.61 -13.43
N THR A 8 31.68 26.43 -13.55
CA THR A 8 31.85 25.45 -12.47
C THR A 8 33.16 25.63 -11.68
N LYS A 9 33.67 26.87 -11.58
CA LYS A 9 34.73 27.21 -10.62
C LYS A 9 34.16 27.15 -9.19
N ARG A 10 34.35 25.99 -8.54
CA ARG A 10 34.32 25.75 -7.08
C ARG A 10 33.37 26.67 -6.30
N LYS A 11 32.05 26.47 -6.41
CA LYS A 11 31.16 26.88 -5.32
C LYS A 11 31.54 26.06 -4.08
N LYS A 12 31.91 26.72 -2.99
CA LYS A 12 32.18 26.07 -1.70
C LYS A 12 30.84 25.47 -1.22
N LYS A 13 30.83 24.21 -0.74
CA LYS A 13 29.61 23.58 -0.19
C LYS A 13 29.03 24.49 0.90
N THR A 14 27.77 24.91 0.71
CA THR A 14 27.07 25.86 1.58
C THR A 14 26.35 25.14 2.71
N ASN A 15 25.80 23.95 2.43
CA ASN A 15 25.12 23.11 3.40
C ASN A 15 25.90 21.83 3.66
N ARG A 16 25.94 21.37 4.91
CA ARG A 16 26.46 20.05 5.29
C ARG A 16 25.30 19.16 5.70
N THR A 17 25.11 18.04 5.00
CA THR A 17 24.11 17.04 5.35
C THR A 17 24.77 15.75 5.86
N TYR A 18 24.09 15.09 6.79
CA TYR A 18 24.40 13.72 7.20
C TYR A 18 23.65 12.69 6.36
N ILE A 19 22.77 13.16 5.47
CA ILE A 19 21.97 12.30 4.63
C ILE A 19 22.89 11.63 3.60
N GLY A 20 22.83 10.31 3.58
CA GLY A 20 23.36 9.47 2.52
C GLY A 20 22.26 8.54 2.03
N GLY A 21 22.45 7.93 0.87
CA GLY A 21 21.45 7.02 0.33
C GLY A 21 22.02 5.72 -0.22
N GLN A 22 21.10 4.97 -0.80
CA GLN A 22 21.36 3.75 -1.55
C GLN A 22 20.27 3.64 -2.63
N ALA A 23 20.68 3.38 -3.86
CA ALA A 23 19.73 3.02 -4.92
C ALA A 23 19.09 1.65 -4.63
N VAL A 24 17.80 1.55 -4.92
CA VAL A 24 17.00 0.32 -4.84
C VAL A 24 16.26 0.08 -6.16
N LEU A 25 15.54 -1.03 -6.28
CA LEU A 25 14.75 -1.31 -7.48
C LEU A 25 13.67 -0.23 -7.61
N GLU A 26 13.62 0.44 -8.75
CA GLU A 26 12.70 1.56 -9.01
C GLU A 26 12.71 2.69 -7.99
N GLY A 27 13.82 2.89 -7.27
CA GLY A 27 13.80 3.88 -6.21
C GLY A 27 15.12 4.22 -5.55
N VAL A 28 15.01 5.07 -4.53
CA VAL A 28 16.13 5.50 -3.70
C VAL A 28 15.74 5.46 -2.23
N MET A 29 16.62 4.87 -1.42
CA MET A 29 16.57 4.98 0.02
C MET A 29 17.50 6.10 0.47
N MET A 30 16.99 7.02 1.29
CA MET A 30 17.74 8.08 1.96
C MET A 30 17.74 7.83 3.46
N MET A 31 18.85 8.12 4.12
CA MET A 31 19.05 7.88 5.54
C MET A 31 19.55 9.13 6.23
N GLY A 32 18.75 9.64 7.17
CA GLY A 32 19.08 10.78 8.02
C GLY A 32 19.72 10.36 9.35
N LYS A 33 19.66 11.27 10.33
CA LYS A 33 20.18 11.04 11.69
C LYS A 33 19.26 10.13 12.49
N THR A 34 17.94 10.33 12.38
CA THR A 34 16.93 9.67 13.23
C THR A 34 15.97 8.81 12.44
N CYS A 35 15.93 8.95 11.12
CA CYS A 35 14.99 8.27 10.24
C CYS A 35 15.65 7.79 8.94
N MET A 36 14.92 6.97 8.20
CA MET A 36 15.20 6.63 6.82
C MET A 36 13.89 6.66 6.03
N ALA A 37 13.96 7.06 4.76
CA ALA A 37 12.84 6.99 3.84
C ALA A 37 13.28 6.31 2.55
N THR A 38 12.42 5.47 2.00
CA THR A 38 12.60 4.81 0.71
C THR A 38 11.46 5.25 -0.17
N ALA A 39 11.78 5.91 -1.28
CA ALA A 39 10.81 6.26 -2.30
C ALA A 39 10.98 5.32 -3.50
N VAL A 40 9.88 4.82 -4.03
CA VAL A 40 9.82 3.91 -5.19
C VAL A 40 8.72 4.39 -6.12
N ARG A 41 8.96 4.35 -7.42
CA ARG A 41 7.91 4.57 -8.42
C ARG A 41 7.21 3.25 -8.70
N ASP A 42 5.91 3.19 -8.49
CA ASP A 42 5.10 2.00 -8.76
C ASP A 42 4.77 1.87 -10.27
N PRO A 43 4.21 0.73 -10.72
CA PRO A 43 3.87 0.53 -12.13
C PRO A 43 2.83 1.54 -12.69
N ASP A 44 2.02 2.15 -11.82
CA ASP A 44 1.05 3.19 -12.19
C ASP A 44 1.72 4.57 -12.36
N GLY A 45 3.02 4.68 -12.05
CA GLY A 45 3.81 5.89 -12.18
C GLY A 45 3.79 6.78 -10.93
N GLU A 46 3.11 6.38 -9.85
CA GLU A 46 3.01 7.12 -8.61
C GLU A 46 4.21 6.86 -7.69
N ILE A 47 4.60 7.87 -6.91
CA ILE A 47 5.73 7.75 -5.97
C ILE A 47 5.19 7.30 -4.61
N GLN A 48 5.52 6.07 -4.22
CA GLN A 48 5.26 5.57 -2.87
C GLN A 48 6.47 5.82 -1.98
N VAL A 49 6.22 6.21 -0.72
CA VAL A 49 7.28 6.49 0.26
C VAL A 49 7.06 5.71 1.54
N GLU A 50 7.95 4.78 1.85
CA GLU A 50 8.05 4.13 3.16
C GLU A 50 9.09 4.88 4.01
N ALA A 51 8.70 5.32 5.20
CA ALA A 51 9.59 6.04 6.10
C ALA A 51 9.51 5.51 7.53
N LYS A 52 10.69 5.22 8.12
CA LYS A 52 10.83 4.53 9.43
C LYS A 52 11.83 5.25 10.33
N ARG A 53 11.56 5.27 11.63
CA ARG A 53 12.49 5.79 12.64
C ARG A 53 13.57 4.77 12.97
N LEU A 54 14.82 5.24 13.04
CA LEU A 54 15.98 4.42 13.32
C LEU A 54 16.10 4.15 14.83
N LYS A 55 15.63 2.97 15.26
CA LYS A 55 15.85 2.48 16.63
C LYS A 55 17.21 1.79 16.72
N ARG A 56 18.19 2.37 17.44
CA ARG A 56 19.48 1.72 17.70
C ARG A 56 19.42 0.90 19.00
N GLY A 57 19.62 -0.41 18.91
CA GLY A 57 19.75 -1.27 20.09
C GLY A 57 20.97 -0.92 20.95
N LYS A 58 20.85 -1.02 22.29
CA LYS A 58 21.88 -0.62 23.27
C LYS A 58 23.24 -1.30 23.02
N HIS A 59 23.26 -2.57 22.62
CA HIS A 59 24.50 -3.33 22.37
C HIS A 59 25.20 -2.92 21.07
N LEU A 60 24.44 -2.73 19.98
CA LEU A 60 24.98 -2.22 18.71
C LEU A 60 25.57 -0.81 18.87
N ALA A 61 24.95 0.03 19.70
CA ALA A 61 25.45 1.38 19.99
C ALA A 61 26.80 1.37 20.74
N ARG A 62 27.08 0.35 21.56
CA ARG A 62 28.37 0.18 22.24
C ARG A 62 29.44 -0.34 21.28
N ALA A 63 29.14 -1.38 20.50
CA ALA A 63 30.07 -1.97 19.55
C ALA A 63 30.51 -0.97 18.44
N SER A 64 29.61 -0.08 18.03
CA SER A 64 29.89 0.97 17.03
C SER A 64 30.87 2.07 17.51
N LYS A 65 31.30 2.06 18.78
CA LYS A 65 32.26 3.01 19.33
C LYS A 65 33.70 2.49 19.33
N ILE A 66 33.88 1.17 19.29
CA ILE A 66 35.20 0.53 19.36
C ILE A 66 35.89 0.66 18.00
N PRO A 67 37.13 1.22 17.91
CA PRO A 67 37.90 1.25 16.67
C PRO A 67 38.05 -0.14 16.06
N LEU A 68 38.14 -0.24 14.73
CA LEU A 68 38.15 -1.50 13.97
C LEU A 68 36.81 -2.26 14.00
N VAL A 69 36.25 -2.55 15.18
CA VAL A 69 34.97 -3.27 15.34
C VAL A 69 33.80 -2.48 14.75
N ARG A 70 33.79 -1.15 14.92
CA ARG A 70 32.73 -0.29 14.39
C ARG A 70 32.57 -0.38 12.88
N GLY A 71 33.66 -0.59 12.14
CA GLY A 71 33.62 -0.69 10.68
C GLY A 71 32.86 -1.94 10.25
N THR A 72 33.18 -3.08 10.88
CA THR A 72 32.48 -4.35 10.66
C THR A 72 31.00 -4.24 11.02
N VAL A 73 30.67 -3.67 12.18
CA VAL A 73 29.28 -3.50 12.63
C VAL A 73 28.48 -2.61 11.67
N ASN A 74 29.06 -1.48 11.25
CA ASN A 74 28.41 -0.58 10.29
C ASN A 74 28.20 -1.27 8.93
N LEU A 75 29.18 -2.03 8.44
CA LEU A 75 29.08 -2.76 7.17
C LEU A 75 27.96 -3.81 7.21
N ILE A 76 27.92 -4.65 8.27
CA ILE A 76 26.89 -5.68 8.42
C ILE A 76 25.51 -5.04 8.53
N THR A 77 25.38 -4.00 9.36
CA THR A 77 24.08 -3.33 9.56
C THR A 77 23.60 -2.61 8.30
N SER A 78 24.50 -1.99 7.53
CA SER A 78 24.15 -1.41 6.22
C SER A 78 23.77 -2.47 5.20
N LEU A 79 24.46 -3.62 5.18
CA LEU A 79 24.17 -4.71 4.25
C LEU A 79 22.79 -5.32 4.53
N VAL A 80 22.50 -5.69 5.78
CA VAL A 80 21.21 -6.25 6.19
C VAL A 80 20.07 -5.28 5.89
N ARG A 81 20.27 -3.99 6.18
CA ARG A 81 19.29 -2.95 5.87
C ARG A 81 19.11 -2.79 4.36
N GLY A 82 20.20 -2.70 3.61
CA GLY A 82 20.17 -2.54 2.16
C GLY A 82 19.44 -3.69 1.48
N VAL A 83 19.69 -4.94 1.88
CA VAL A 83 18.95 -6.11 1.38
C VAL A 83 17.47 -6.03 1.75
N LYS A 84 17.14 -5.70 3.01
CA LYS A 84 15.74 -5.55 3.44
C LYS A 84 15.01 -4.47 2.64
N THR A 85 15.66 -3.34 2.38
CA THR A 85 15.06 -2.25 1.59
C THR A 85 14.90 -2.64 0.12
N LEU A 86 15.86 -3.35 -0.48
CA LEU A 86 15.73 -3.89 -1.83
C LEU A 86 14.54 -4.85 -1.95
N MET A 87 14.33 -5.71 -0.96
CA MET A 87 13.18 -6.61 -0.95
C MET A 87 11.86 -5.85 -0.78
N ARG A 88 11.84 -4.78 0.03
CA ARG A 88 10.66 -3.90 0.15
C ARG A 88 10.35 -3.17 -1.15
N SER A 89 11.36 -2.66 -1.86
CA SER A 89 11.12 -1.99 -3.15
C SER A 89 10.66 -2.96 -4.24
N ALA A 90 11.19 -4.19 -4.25
CA ALA A 90 10.72 -5.25 -5.14
C ALA A 90 9.23 -5.58 -4.95
N ALA A 91 8.74 -5.55 -3.69
CA ALA A 91 7.34 -5.84 -3.36
C ALA A 91 6.36 -4.77 -3.83
N VAL A 92 6.82 -3.53 -4.08
CA VAL A 92 6.02 -2.45 -4.66
C VAL A 92 5.93 -2.61 -6.18
N TYR A 93 7.05 -3.01 -6.80
CA TYR A 93 7.14 -3.12 -8.25
C TYR A 93 6.40 -4.34 -8.81
N GLY A 94 6.34 -5.46 -8.08
CA GLY A 94 5.53 -6.64 -8.44
C GLY A 94 5.80 -7.18 -9.84
N ASP A 95 6.74 -8.12 -9.98
CA ASP A 95 7.06 -8.71 -11.28
C ASP A 95 5.92 -9.63 -11.77
N ASP A 96 5.03 -9.09 -12.61
CA ASP A 96 4.01 -9.83 -13.38
C ASP A 96 4.66 -10.61 -14.54
N GLY A 97 5.62 -11.47 -14.23
CA GLY A 97 6.25 -12.37 -15.20
C GLY A 97 5.41 -13.63 -15.45
N GLU A 98 4.69 -13.69 -16.58
CA GLU A 98 3.86 -14.85 -16.99
C GLU A 98 4.62 -16.20 -17.00
N GLU A 99 5.94 -16.21 -17.21
CA GLU A 99 6.76 -17.43 -17.18
C GLU A 99 7.00 -17.98 -15.77
N ALA A 100 7.08 -17.11 -14.76
CA ALA A 100 7.26 -17.52 -13.38
C ALA A 100 6.01 -18.29 -12.89
N GLY A 101 4.82 -17.91 -13.34
CA GLY A 101 3.53 -18.50 -12.94
C GLY A 101 3.38 -20.01 -13.23
N ARG A 102 3.97 -20.54 -14.31
CA ARG A 102 3.86 -21.98 -14.66
C ARG A 102 4.73 -22.87 -13.76
N VAL A 103 5.97 -22.45 -13.51
CA VAL A 103 6.89 -23.12 -12.57
C VAL A 103 6.36 -22.95 -11.14
N GLN A 104 5.77 -21.79 -10.84
CA GLN A 104 5.16 -21.50 -9.56
C GLN A 104 3.96 -22.38 -9.25
N LYS A 105 3.04 -22.58 -10.20
CA LYS A 105 1.88 -23.49 -10.06
C LYS A 105 2.30 -24.95 -9.83
N TRP A 106 3.21 -25.49 -10.64
CA TRP A 106 3.63 -26.90 -10.52
C TRP A 106 4.30 -27.22 -9.17
N LEU A 107 5.09 -26.30 -8.61
CA LEU A 107 5.77 -26.50 -7.33
C LEU A 107 4.86 -26.26 -6.11
N ALA A 108 3.93 -25.29 -6.19
CA ALA A 108 2.96 -25.02 -5.14
C ALA A 108 2.04 -26.22 -4.88
N GLU A 109 1.60 -26.90 -5.94
CA GLU A 109 0.79 -28.13 -5.86
C GLU A 109 1.51 -29.28 -5.16
N LYS A 110 2.84 -29.39 -5.31
CA LYS A 110 3.61 -30.53 -4.82
C LYS A 110 4.11 -30.38 -3.38
N PHE A 111 4.39 -29.15 -2.91
CA PHE A 111 5.10 -28.94 -1.64
C PHE A 111 4.36 -28.15 -0.57
N LYS A 112 3.23 -27.46 -0.87
CA LYS A 112 2.46 -26.68 0.15
C LYS A 112 3.31 -25.73 1.02
N VAL A 113 4.42 -25.18 0.50
CA VAL A 113 5.26 -24.17 1.18
C VAL A 113 5.31 -22.89 0.35
N ASN A 114 5.47 -21.72 0.99
CA ASN A 114 5.70 -20.44 0.33
C ASN A 114 6.87 -20.54 -0.66
N LEU A 115 6.53 -20.53 -1.95
CA LEU A 115 7.49 -20.83 -3.01
C LEU A 115 8.56 -19.74 -3.18
N MET A 116 8.19 -18.48 -2.89
CA MET A 116 9.10 -17.34 -2.93
C MET A 116 10.23 -17.46 -1.90
N ASP A 117 9.95 -18.03 -0.72
CA ASP A 117 10.96 -18.20 0.32
C ASP A 117 12.01 -19.23 -0.11
N VAL A 118 11.57 -20.33 -0.75
CA VAL A 118 12.47 -21.39 -1.24
C VAL A 118 13.33 -20.90 -2.40
N ILE A 119 12.72 -20.23 -3.39
CA ILE A 119 13.44 -19.68 -4.55
C ILE A 119 14.47 -18.64 -4.09
N SER A 120 14.12 -17.80 -3.12
CA SER A 120 15.02 -16.80 -2.56
C SER A 120 16.22 -17.44 -1.86
N VAL A 121 16.00 -18.51 -1.09
CA VAL A 121 17.08 -19.25 -0.42
C VAL A 121 18.02 -19.92 -1.43
N ILE A 122 17.48 -20.57 -2.46
CA ILE A 122 18.28 -21.19 -3.53
C ILE A 122 19.10 -20.12 -4.27
N SER A 123 18.48 -19.00 -4.63
CA SER A 123 19.15 -17.89 -5.32
C SER A 123 20.26 -17.28 -4.46
N ALA A 124 20.04 -17.16 -3.15
CA ALA A 124 21.05 -16.68 -2.21
C ALA A 124 22.25 -17.65 -2.12
N ILE A 125 21.99 -18.96 -2.02
CA ILE A 125 23.06 -19.97 -2.00
C ILE A 125 23.85 -19.93 -3.32
N LEU A 126 23.17 -19.91 -4.47
CA LEU A 126 23.81 -19.83 -5.78
C LEU A 126 24.64 -18.55 -5.92
N GLY A 127 24.13 -17.42 -5.44
CA GLY A 127 24.85 -16.15 -5.41
C GLY A 127 26.13 -16.20 -4.57
N VAL A 128 26.09 -16.82 -3.39
CA VAL A 128 27.28 -17.03 -2.55
C VAL A 128 28.29 -17.94 -3.23
N VAL A 129 27.83 -19.06 -3.80
CA VAL A 129 28.70 -20.00 -4.53
C VAL A 129 29.38 -19.31 -5.71
N LEU A 130 28.61 -18.53 -6.50
CA LEU A 130 29.14 -17.76 -7.61
C LEU A 130 30.15 -16.71 -7.15
N ALA A 131 29.87 -16.00 -6.05
CA ALA A 131 30.79 -15.01 -5.50
C ALA A 131 32.10 -15.65 -5.01
N VAL A 132 32.04 -16.80 -4.32
CA VAL A 132 33.23 -17.57 -3.92
C VAL A 132 34.00 -18.04 -5.16
N GLY A 133 33.29 -18.55 -6.17
CA GLY A 133 33.88 -18.97 -7.44
C GLY A 133 34.63 -17.86 -8.16
N ILE A 134 34.01 -16.69 -8.32
CA ILE A 134 34.56 -15.56 -9.09
C ILE A 134 35.63 -14.79 -8.30
N PHE A 135 35.41 -14.51 -7.02
CA PHE A 135 36.27 -13.58 -6.27
C PHE A 135 37.34 -14.27 -5.41
N ILE A 136 37.15 -15.54 -5.06
CA ILE A 136 38.10 -16.29 -4.22
C ILE A 136 38.84 -17.33 -5.07
N PHE A 137 38.12 -18.18 -5.79
CA PHE A 137 38.72 -19.28 -6.55
C PHE A 137 39.39 -18.84 -7.86
N LEU A 138 38.66 -18.12 -8.73
CA LEU A 138 39.11 -17.76 -10.07
C LEU A 138 40.45 -16.99 -10.10
N PRO A 139 40.71 -15.97 -9.25
CA PRO A 139 42.00 -15.26 -9.29
C PRO A 139 43.18 -16.18 -8.97
N ARG A 140 43.01 -17.11 -8.01
CA ARG A 140 44.05 -18.09 -7.64
C ARG A 140 44.27 -19.11 -8.75
N PHE A 141 43.19 -19.57 -9.37
CA PHE A 141 43.24 -20.45 -10.54
C PHE A 141 44.03 -19.81 -11.68
N LEU A 142 43.76 -18.54 -12.01
CA LEU A 142 44.48 -17.82 -13.07
C LEU A 142 45.97 -17.67 -12.80
N VAL A 143 46.37 -17.34 -11.56
CA VAL A 143 47.81 -17.28 -11.21
C VAL A 143 48.45 -18.67 -11.30
N GLY A 144 47.76 -19.72 -10.85
CA GLY A 144 48.27 -21.09 -10.84
C GLY A 144 48.53 -21.70 -12.22
N ILE A 145 47.97 -21.13 -13.29
CA ILE A 145 48.25 -21.54 -14.68
C ILE A 145 49.59 -20.97 -15.17
N ILE A 146 50.09 -19.88 -14.59
CA ILE A 146 51.31 -19.20 -15.04
C ILE A 146 52.54 -20.03 -14.64
N PRO A 147 53.31 -20.58 -15.59
CA PRO A 147 54.48 -21.39 -15.27
C PRO A 147 55.55 -20.55 -14.57
N ARG A 148 56.28 -21.15 -13.62
CA ARG A 148 57.42 -20.56 -12.88
C ARG A 148 57.08 -19.49 -11.83
N ILE A 149 55.83 -19.39 -11.39
CA ILE A 149 55.43 -18.51 -10.29
C ILE A 149 54.86 -19.35 -9.16
N ASP A 150 55.72 -19.71 -8.21
CA ASP A 150 55.32 -20.47 -7.04
C ASP A 150 54.76 -19.55 -5.94
N GLU A 151 53.88 -20.11 -5.08
CA GLU A 151 53.23 -19.41 -3.97
C GLU A 151 54.22 -18.81 -2.94
N GLU A 152 55.49 -19.20 -2.99
CA GLU A 152 56.57 -18.70 -2.13
C GLU A 152 57.15 -17.37 -2.64
N HIS A 153 56.95 -17.04 -3.91
CA HIS A 153 57.47 -15.81 -4.50
C HIS A 153 56.48 -14.67 -4.29
N TRP A 154 56.98 -13.50 -3.86
CA TRP A 154 56.15 -12.28 -3.70
C TRP A 154 55.37 -11.90 -4.98
N ALA A 155 55.91 -12.26 -6.16
CA ALA A 155 55.27 -12.07 -7.46
C ALA A 155 53.90 -12.77 -7.56
N TYR A 156 53.72 -13.92 -6.88
CA TYR A 156 52.43 -14.62 -6.81
C TYR A 156 51.35 -13.71 -6.20
N TYR A 157 51.64 -13.07 -5.07
CA TYR A 157 50.69 -12.22 -4.36
C TYR A 157 50.38 -10.92 -5.11
N VAL A 158 51.36 -10.36 -5.82
CA VAL A 158 51.14 -9.19 -6.69
C VAL A 158 50.22 -9.56 -7.86
N LEU A 159 50.48 -10.68 -8.54
CA LEU A 159 49.62 -11.13 -9.64
C LEU A 159 48.22 -11.49 -9.15
N LEU A 160 48.10 -12.13 -7.99
CA LEU A 160 46.80 -12.40 -7.36
C LEU A 160 46.02 -11.12 -7.12
N GLY A 161 46.68 -10.07 -6.64
CA GLY A 161 46.08 -8.75 -6.48
C GLY A 161 45.63 -8.11 -7.80
N VAL A 162 46.45 -8.20 -8.84
CA VAL A 162 46.13 -7.70 -10.20
C VAL A 162 44.92 -8.45 -10.77
N PHE A 163 44.90 -9.78 -10.72
CA PHE A 163 43.76 -10.57 -11.20
C PHE A 163 42.48 -10.26 -10.41
N LYS A 164 42.56 -10.13 -9.08
CA LYS A 164 41.42 -9.71 -8.25
C LYS A 164 40.86 -8.35 -8.72
N LEU A 165 41.72 -7.39 -9.02
CA LEU A 165 41.30 -6.07 -9.52
C LEU A 165 40.68 -6.14 -10.91
N VAL A 166 41.30 -6.87 -11.84
CA VAL A 166 40.79 -7.04 -13.20
C VAL A 166 39.44 -7.75 -13.20
N ILE A 167 39.32 -8.86 -12.46
CA ILE A 167 38.05 -9.61 -12.31
C ILE A 167 36.97 -8.72 -11.70
N PHE A 168 37.30 -7.92 -10.69
CA PHE A 168 36.35 -6.99 -10.07
C PHE A 168 35.84 -5.93 -11.06
N ILE A 169 36.73 -5.31 -11.83
CA ILE A 169 36.34 -4.32 -12.86
C ILE A 169 35.54 -4.99 -13.98
N ALA A 170 35.97 -6.17 -14.45
CA ALA A 170 35.27 -6.93 -15.47
C ALA A 170 33.87 -7.34 -15.01
N TYR A 171 33.72 -7.81 -13.77
CA TYR A 171 32.43 -8.14 -13.17
C TYR A 171 31.48 -6.95 -13.17
N LEU A 172 31.95 -5.77 -12.70
CA LEU A 172 31.15 -4.54 -12.73
C LEU A 172 30.76 -4.14 -14.17
N ALA A 173 31.63 -4.37 -15.15
CA ALA A 173 31.33 -4.11 -16.55
C ALA A 173 30.32 -5.10 -17.15
N ILE A 174 30.36 -6.38 -16.75
CA ILE A 174 29.45 -7.43 -17.26
C ILE A 174 28.03 -7.23 -16.72
N ILE A 175 27.87 -6.94 -15.42
CA ILE A 175 26.54 -6.77 -14.84
C ILE A 175 25.80 -5.55 -15.42
N LEU A 176 26.50 -4.58 -16.00
CA LEU A 176 25.91 -3.46 -16.74
C LEU A 176 25.19 -3.89 -18.02
N LEU A 177 25.38 -5.12 -18.50
CA LEU A 177 24.62 -5.64 -19.64
C LEU A 177 23.15 -5.89 -19.26
N LEU A 178 22.87 -6.12 -17.97
CA LEU A 178 21.52 -6.28 -17.43
C LEU A 178 20.80 -4.93 -17.37
N LYS A 179 19.57 -4.89 -17.90
CA LYS A 179 18.74 -3.66 -17.95
C LYS A 179 18.48 -3.12 -16.54
N ASP A 180 18.12 -3.99 -15.60
CA ASP A 180 17.74 -3.61 -14.24
C ASP A 180 18.92 -3.01 -13.45
N ILE A 181 20.13 -3.54 -13.68
CA ILE A 181 21.36 -2.99 -13.07
C ILE A 181 21.70 -1.61 -13.63
N ARG A 182 21.51 -1.39 -14.94
CA ARG A 182 21.68 -0.04 -15.53
C ARG A 182 20.71 0.95 -14.92
N ARG A 183 19.45 0.54 -14.76
CA ARG A 183 18.40 1.36 -14.15
C ARG A 183 18.70 1.66 -12.68
N LEU A 184 19.14 0.67 -11.90
CA LEU A 184 19.63 0.85 -10.53
C LEU A 184 20.76 1.89 -10.44
N TYR A 185 21.71 1.88 -11.36
CA TYR A 185 22.80 2.88 -11.39
C TYR A 185 22.37 4.27 -11.87
N MET A 186 21.25 4.40 -12.57
CA MET A 186 20.62 5.69 -12.84
C MET A 186 20.01 6.26 -11.56
N TYR A 187 19.27 5.46 -10.77
CA TYR A 187 18.79 5.86 -9.44
C TYR A 187 19.92 6.22 -8.48
N HIS A 188 21.06 5.53 -8.55
CA HIS A 188 22.27 5.92 -7.80
C HIS A 188 22.82 7.28 -8.24
N GLY A 189 22.75 7.58 -9.55
CA GLY A 189 23.03 8.91 -10.08
C GLY A 189 22.07 9.97 -9.54
N ALA A 190 20.77 9.66 -9.47
CA ALA A 190 19.74 10.55 -8.92
C ALA A 190 19.97 10.85 -7.43
N GLU A 191 20.34 9.83 -6.64
CA GLU A 191 20.72 9.98 -5.24
C GLU A 191 21.86 11.00 -5.09
N HIS A 192 22.97 10.80 -5.81
CA HIS A 192 24.13 11.67 -5.73
C HIS A 192 23.84 13.10 -6.17
N LYS A 193 23.07 13.27 -7.25
CA LYS A 193 22.70 14.59 -7.74
C LYS A 193 21.84 15.34 -6.74
N THR A 194 20.88 14.66 -6.11
CA THR A 194 19.99 15.25 -5.08
C THR A 194 20.78 15.70 -3.85
N ILE A 195 21.69 14.85 -3.36
CA ILE A 195 22.57 15.20 -2.23
C ILE A 195 23.47 16.38 -2.60
N ASN A 196 24.11 16.35 -3.77
CA ASN A 196 24.98 17.44 -4.24
C ASN A 196 24.20 18.75 -4.38
N ALA A 197 23.00 18.73 -4.98
CA ALA A 197 22.14 19.90 -5.12
C ALA A 197 21.89 20.56 -3.76
N PHE A 198 21.51 19.77 -2.76
CA PHE A 198 21.32 20.25 -1.40
C PHE A 198 22.59 20.85 -0.79
N GLU A 199 23.75 20.18 -0.92
CA GLU A 199 25.04 20.65 -0.39
C GLU A 199 25.52 21.95 -1.02
N TYR A 200 25.20 22.19 -2.29
CA TYR A 200 25.50 23.44 -2.99
C TYR A 200 24.42 24.52 -2.83
N GLY A 201 23.36 24.25 -2.06
CA GLY A 201 22.24 25.18 -1.86
C GLY A 201 21.42 25.42 -3.13
N VAL A 202 21.39 24.45 -4.03
CA VAL A 202 20.52 24.44 -5.20
C VAL A 202 19.14 23.97 -4.76
N GLU A 203 18.10 24.62 -5.28
CA GLU A 203 16.71 24.22 -5.04
C GLU A 203 16.44 22.81 -5.58
N LEU A 204 15.72 22.01 -4.80
CA LEU A 204 15.45 20.60 -5.09
C LEU A 204 14.28 20.44 -6.07
N THR A 205 14.46 20.92 -7.30
CA THR A 205 13.56 20.61 -8.44
C THR A 205 14.26 19.65 -9.42
N PRO A 206 13.52 18.79 -10.14
CA PRO A 206 14.12 17.80 -11.04
C PRO A 206 15.07 18.40 -12.07
N GLU A 207 14.73 19.56 -12.64
CA GLU A 207 15.51 20.23 -13.69
C GLU A 207 16.84 20.74 -13.14
N LYS A 208 16.82 21.37 -11.96
CA LYS A 208 18.02 21.93 -11.33
C LYS A 208 18.93 20.84 -10.76
N VAL A 209 18.34 19.80 -10.18
CA VAL A 209 19.07 18.64 -9.67
C VAL A 209 19.75 17.89 -10.83
N LYS A 210 19.12 17.81 -12.01
CA LYS A 210 19.71 17.18 -13.21
C LYS A 210 21.03 17.82 -13.64
N GLU A 211 21.23 19.11 -13.41
CA GLU A 211 22.50 19.80 -13.74
C GLU A 211 23.63 19.51 -12.74
N CYS A 212 23.31 18.94 -11.58
CA CYS A 212 24.30 18.64 -10.55
C CYS A 212 25.18 17.44 -10.93
N SER A 213 26.37 17.39 -10.32
CA SER A 213 27.29 16.27 -10.55
C SER A 213 26.75 14.97 -9.95
N ARG A 214 26.93 13.86 -10.65
CA ARG A 214 26.73 12.50 -10.12
C ARG A 214 27.92 11.96 -9.33
N LEU A 215 29.02 12.72 -9.21
CA LEU A 215 30.19 12.32 -8.44
C LEU A 215 30.07 12.83 -7.01
N HIS A 216 30.26 11.93 -6.05
CA HIS A 216 30.15 12.28 -4.64
C HIS A 216 31.26 11.63 -3.81
N ASP A 217 31.82 12.40 -2.85
CA ASP A 217 32.96 11.97 -2.05
C ASP A 217 32.60 10.93 -0.98
N ARG A 218 31.31 10.81 -0.63
CA ARG A 218 30.81 9.87 0.40
C ARG A 218 30.05 8.68 -0.19
N CYS A 219 30.43 8.22 -1.38
CA CYS A 219 29.85 7.04 -2.00
C CYS A 219 30.55 5.74 -1.55
N GLY A 220 29.77 4.68 -1.35
CA GLY A 220 30.27 3.34 -1.03
C GLY A 220 31.19 2.73 -2.08
N THR A 221 31.15 3.17 -3.35
CA THR A 221 32.06 2.67 -4.39
C THR A 221 33.53 2.99 -4.10
N SER A 222 33.82 4.16 -3.54
CA SER A 222 35.19 4.49 -3.11
C SER A 222 35.63 3.64 -1.92
N PHE A 223 34.68 3.26 -1.06
CA PHE A 223 34.93 2.30 0.02
C PHE A 223 35.24 0.89 -0.52
N LEU A 224 34.51 0.39 -1.52
CA LEU A 224 34.79 -0.91 -2.14
C LEU A 224 36.21 -1.01 -2.70
N PHE A 225 36.71 0.06 -3.35
CA PHE A 225 38.09 0.08 -3.84
C PHE A 225 39.12 0.06 -2.69
N ILE A 226 38.89 0.82 -1.62
CA ILE A 226 39.74 0.82 -0.42
C ILE A 226 39.75 -0.56 0.22
N VAL A 227 38.58 -1.20 0.34
CA VAL A 227 38.44 -2.57 0.86
C VAL A 227 39.22 -3.54 0.00
N LEU A 228 39.11 -3.47 -1.33
CA LEU A 228 39.85 -4.35 -2.24
C LEU A 228 41.37 -4.18 -2.10
N PHE A 229 41.86 -2.93 -2.04
CA PHE A 229 43.29 -2.65 -1.88
C PHE A 229 43.83 -3.16 -0.54
N ILE A 230 43.13 -2.87 0.57
CA ILE A 230 43.48 -3.34 1.91
C ILE A 230 43.38 -4.86 1.99
N ASN A 231 42.38 -5.46 1.35
CA ASN A 231 42.22 -6.90 1.26
C ASN A 231 43.46 -7.54 0.62
N ILE A 232 43.88 -7.04 -0.55
CA ILE A 232 45.09 -7.53 -1.23
C ILE A 232 46.32 -7.39 -0.33
N ALA A 233 46.52 -6.23 0.30
CA ALA A 233 47.67 -5.97 1.16
C ALA A 233 47.69 -6.86 2.41
N LEU A 234 46.59 -6.93 3.16
CA LEU A 234 46.49 -7.68 4.41
C LEU A 234 46.55 -9.19 4.19
N ILE A 235 45.87 -9.72 3.15
CA ILE A 235 45.93 -11.15 2.84
C ILE A 235 47.33 -11.54 2.38
N SER A 236 47.98 -10.72 1.54
CA SER A 236 49.34 -11.02 1.08
C SER A 236 50.32 -11.05 2.26
N ALA A 237 50.23 -10.07 3.16
CA ALA A 237 51.06 -10.02 4.36
C ALA A 237 50.77 -11.16 5.34
N ALA A 238 49.49 -11.50 5.55
CA ALA A 238 49.09 -12.55 6.47
C ALA A 238 49.48 -13.94 5.95
N ASN A 239 49.26 -14.22 4.67
CA ASN A 239 49.69 -15.48 4.07
C ASN A 239 51.22 -15.61 4.13
N TRP A 240 51.95 -14.57 3.73
CA TRP A 240 53.42 -14.55 3.86
C TRP A 240 53.85 -14.84 5.30
N ALA A 241 53.28 -14.16 6.29
CA ALA A 241 53.63 -14.37 7.70
C ALA A 241 53.29 -15.79 8.20
N VAL A 242 52.11 -16.31 7.86
CA VAL A 242 51.68 -17.65 8.30
C VAL A 242 52.56 -18.74 7.68
N PHE A 243 52.83 -18.68 6.37
CA PHE A 243 53.68 -19.70 5.72
C PHE A 243 55.16 -19.57 6.08
N THR A 244 55.63 -18.37 6.46
CA THR A 244 57.03 -18.17 6.88
C THR A 244 57.25 -18.57 8.34
N TYR A 245 56.34 -18.22 9.25
CA TYR A 245 56.58 -18.29 10.69
C TYR A 245 55.81 -19.39 11.42
N VAL A 246 54.89 -20.12 10.78
CA VAL A 246 54.16 -21.24 11.39
C VAL A 246 54.66 -22.57 10.80
N PRO A 247 55.59 -23.28 11.48
CA PRO A 247 56.25 -24.47 10.92
C PRO A 247 55.27 -25.57 10.51
N VAL A 248 54.23 -25.80 11.31
CA VAL A 248 53.18 -26.80 11.06
C VAL A 248 52.42 -26.52 9.76
N ILE A 249 52.27 -25.26 9.37
CA ILE A 249 51.58 -24.86 8.15
C ILE A 249 52.55 -24.83 6.95
N ASN A 250 53.82 -24.49 7.19
CA ASN A 250 54.86 -24.49 6.17
C ASN A 250 55.14 -25.90 5.62
N GLU A 251 55.06 -26.93 6.47
CA GLU A 251 55.30 -28.32 6.07
C GLU A 251 54.15 -28.97 5.26
N VAL A 252 53.02 -28.28 5.08
CA VAL A 252 51.87 -28.79 4.34
C VAL A 252 52.15 -28.83 2.83
N LYS A 253 52.59 -30.00 2.34
CA LYS A 253 52.82 -30.24 0.90
C LYS A 253 51.56 -30.51 0.08
N ASN A 254 50.43 -30.83 0.73
CA ASN A 254 49.17 -31.09 0.03
C ASN A 254 48.55 -29.78 -0.48
N ARG A 255 48.48 -29.63 -1.81
CA ARG A 255 47.91 -28.45 -2.48
C ARG A 255 46.48 -28.14 -2.06
N ILE A 256 45.64 -29.14 -1.85
CA ILE A 256 44.24 -28.95 -1.45
C ILE A 256 44.17 -28.38 -0.02
N LEU A 257 44.96 -28.94 0.89
CA LEU A 257 44.98 -28.48 2.28
C LEU A 257 45.55 -27.06 2.39
N ARG A 258 46.61 -26.75 1.64
CA ARG A 258 47.17 -25.39 1.56
C ARG A 258 46.15 -24.39 1.02
N PHE A 259 45.39 -24.77 0.00
CA PHE A 259 44.30 -23.98 -0.54
C PHE A 259 43.19 -23.71 0.49
N LEU A 260 42.76 -24.72 1.25
CA LEU A 260 41.76 -24.56 2.32
C LEU A 260 42.25 -23.65 3.44
N ILE A 261 43.51 -23.77 3.85
CA ILE A 261 44.13 -22.88 4.84
C ILE A 261 44.11 -21.42 4.35
N ASN A 262 44.49 -21.20 3.09
CA ASN A 262 44.44 -19.87 2.48
C ASN A 262 43.00 -19.29 2.42
N ILE A 263 41.97 -20.12 2.23
CA ILE A 263 40.57 -19.68 2.32
C ILE A 263 40.21 -19.34 3.77
N ALA A 264 40.60 -20.18 4.73
CA ALA A 264 40.30 -19.95 6.14
C ALA A 264 40.91 -18.63 6.64
N ILE A 265 42.17 -18.33 6.27
CA ILE A 265 42.83 -17.06 6.57
C ILE A 265 42.04 -15.89 5.96
N GLU A 266 41.67 -15.98 4.68
CA GLU A 266 40.88 -14.95 3.99
C GLU A 266 39.55 -14.68 4.71
N LEU A 267 38.82 -15.72 5.12
CA LEU A 267 37.55 -15.61 5.85
C LEU A 267 37.71 -15.01 7.26
N ILE A 268 38.72 -15.44 8.01
CA ILE A 268 39.01 -14.94 9.37
C ILE A 268 39.41 -13.46 9.34
N LEU A 269 40.10 -13.02 8.28
CA LEU A 269 40.53 -11.62 8.15
C LEU A 269 39.42 -10.69 7.65
N LEU A 270 38.29 -11.18 7.12
CA LEU A 270 37.21 -10.32 6.60
C LEU A 270 36.74 -9.25 7.60
N PRO A 271 36.47 -9.56 8.89
CA PRO A 271 36.08 -8.54 9.87
C PRO A 271 37.16 -7.47 10.06
N ILE A 272 38.43 -7.88 10.07
CA ILE A 272 39.59 -6.98 10.27
C ILE A 272 39.77 -6.09 9.04
N ILE A 273 39.69 -6.66 7.83
CA ILE A 273 39.74 -5.92 6.57
C ILE A 273 38.62 -4.88 6.54
N ALA A 274 37.38 -5.26 6.86
CA ALA A 274 36.24 -4.34 6.90
C ALA A 274 36.45 -3.22 7.92
N GLY A 275 36.92 -3.57 9.12
CA GLY A 275 37.23 -2.63 10.18
C GLY A 275 38.30 -1.62 9.79
N PHE A 276 39.43 -2.11 9.28
CA PHE A 276 40.57 -1.28 8.91
C PHE A 276 40.24 -0.38 7.70
N SER A 277 39.52 -0.93 6.72
CA SER A 277 39.05 -0.17 5.55
C SER A 277 38.15 0.99 5.94
N TYR A 278 37.29 0.78 6.94
CA TYR A 278 36.41 1.84 7.45
C TYR A 278 37.21 2.96 8.14
N GLU A 279 38.24 2.61 8.91
CA GLU A 279 39.13 3.59 9.53
C GLU A 279 39.90 4.42 8.49
N VAL A 280 40.45 3.74 7.47
CA VAL A 280 41.13 4.41 6.36
C VAL A 280 40.18 5.33 5.60
N LEU A 281 38.97 4.89 5.28
CA LEU A 281 37.96 5.74 4.64
C LEU A 281 37.65 6.97 5.49
N LYS A 282 37.42 6.79 6.79
CA LYS A 282 37.11 7.89 7.71
C LYS A 282 38.27 8.88 7.82
N PHE A 283 39.51 8.40 7.80
CA PHE A 283 40.71 9.24 7.75
C PHE A 283 40.75 10.04 6.44
N LEU A 284 40.62 9.39 5.28
CA LEU A 284 40.62 10.04 3.97
C LEU A 284 39.44 11.02 3.80
N ALA A 285 38.31 10.80 4.47
CA ALA A 285 37.16 11.71 4.44
C ALA A 285 37.40 13.02 5.22
N LYS A 286 38.36 13.07 6.15
CA LYS A 286 38.64 14.26 6.96
C LYS A 286 39.54 15.28 6.27
N PHE A 287 40.31 14.86 5.27
CA PHE A 287 41.32 15.70 4.62
C PHE A 287 41.00 15.88 3.13
N ASP A 288 41.17 17.11 2.64
CA ASP A 288 41.01 17.47 1.23
C ASP A 288 42.31 18.10 0.69
N ASN A 289 43.36 17.28 0.59
CA ASN A 289 44.66 17.68 0.03
C ASN A 289 44.99 16.85 -1.24
N LYS A 290 46.04 17.25 -1.98
CA LYS A 290 46.44 16.57 -3.22
C LYS A 290 46.74 15.08 -3.01
N PHE A 291 47.32 14.72 -1.86
CA PHE A 291 47.62 13.34 -1.48
C PHE A 291 46.35 12.51 -1.32
N VAL A 292 45.36 12.98 -0.56
CA VAL A 292 44.09 12.27 -0.38
C VAL A 292 43.29 12.18 -1.68
N ASN A 293 43.35 13.21 -2.53
CA ASN A 293 42.69 13.18 -3.82
C ASN A 293 43.26 12.12 -4.77
N PHE A 294 44.56 11.80 -4.68
CA PHE A 294 45.17 10.69 -5.42
C PHE A 294 44.54 9.34 -5.03
N PHE A 295 44.36 9.07 -3.74
CA PHE A 295 43.71 7.84 -3.27
C PHE A 295 42.20 7.79 -3.56
N LYS A 296 41.51 8.94 -3.61
CA LYS A 296 40.08 9.02 -3.98
C LYS A 296 39.83 8.89 -5.49
N ALA A 297 40.82 9.20 -6.34
CA ALA A 297 40.64 9.29 -7.79
C ALA A 297 40.21 7.98 -8.46
N PRO A 298 40.79 6.79 -8.15
CA PRO A 298 40.33 5.52 -8.71
C PRO A 298 38.87 5.22 -8.38
N GLY A 299 38.45 5.48 -7.14
CA GLY A 299 37.06 5.31 -6.72
C GLY A 299 36.11 6.23 -7.50
N LYS A 300 36.49 7.50 -7.71
CA LYS A 300 35.70 8.45 -8.53
C LYS A 300 35.63 8.05 -10.00
N LEU A 301 36.69 7.44 -10.54
CA LEU A 301 36.70 6.94 -11.90
C LEU A 301 35.67 5.81 -12.05
N ILE A 302 35.70 4.82 -11.15
CA ILE A 302 34.73 3.71 -11.13
C ILE A 302 33.29 4.24 -10.96
N GLN A 303 33.08 5.25 -10.11
CA GLN A 303 31.80 5.92 -10.00
C GLN A 303 31.35 6.52 -11.33
N LYS A 304 32.24 7.25 -12.01
CA LYS A 304 31.94 7.91 -13.28
C LYS A 304 31.64 6.91 -14.41
N THR A 305 32.31 5.78 -14.45
CA THR A 305 32.25 4.87 -15.61
C THR A 305 31.32 3.68 -15.40
N LEU A 306 31.28 3.13 -14.18
CA LEU A 306 30.67 1.82 -13.92
C LEU A 306 29.50 1.88 -12.95
N THR A 307 29.58 2.60 -11.84
CA THR A 307 28.56 2.48 -10.76
C THR A 307 27.54 3.61 -10.71
N THR A 308 27.62 4.63 -11.57
CA THR A 308 26.57 5.65 -11.73
C THR A 308 26.27 5.91 -13.19
N ARG A 309 25.02 6.27 -13.50
CA ARG A 309 24.56 6.71 -14.83
C ARG A 309 23.74 7.99 -14.71
N GLU A 310 23.49 8.64 -15.84
CA GLU A 310 22.63 9.82 -15.87
C GLU A 310 21.17 9.40 -15.67
N PRO A 311 20.48 9.90 -14.64
CA PRO A 311 19.05 9.66 -14.45
C PRO A 311 18.19 10.52 -15.37
N ASP A 312 16.95 10.08 -15.59
CA ASP A 312 15.89 10.92 -16.13
C ASP A 312 15.29 11.82 -15.02
N LEU A 313 14.31 12.66 -15.39
CA LEU A 313 13.66 13.56 -14.44
C LEU A 313 12.80 12.79 -13.43
N GLU A 314 12.11 11.73 -13.88
CA GLU A 314 11.24 10.90 -13.04
C GLU A 314 12.00 10.19 -11.91
N MET A 315 13.21 9.71 -12.18
CA MET A 315 14.09 9.12 -11.16
C MET A 315 14.62 10.17 -10.18
N ILE A 316 14.85 11.39 -10.65
CA ILE A 316 15.24 12.51 -9.79
C ILE A 316 14.10 12.89 -8.85
N GLU A 317 12.85 12.92 -9.33
CA GLU A 317 11.68 13.15 -8.48
C GLU A 317 11.58 12.14 -7.34
N VAL A 318 11.80 10.86 -7.62
CA VAL A 318 11.82 9.80 -6.60
C VAL A 318 12.94 10.05 -5.57
N ALA A 319 14.14 10.43 -6.02
CA ALA A 319 15.25 10.75 -5.12
C ALA A 319 14.96 11.99 -4.25
N ILE A 320 14.35 13.03 -4.82
CA ILE A 320 13.90 14.23 -4.10
C ILE A 320 12.83 13.88 -3.07
N ALA A 321 11.85 13.05 -3.41
CA ALA A 321 10.79 12.62 -2.50
C ALA A 321 11.36 11.89 -1.27
N ALA A 322 12.26 10.92 -1.47
CA ALA A 322 12.95 10.25 -0.36
C ALA A 322 13.75 11.24 0.49
N PHE A 323 14.47 12.17 -0.14
CA PHE A 323 15.32 13.14 0.55
C PHE A 323 14.50 14.13 1.38
N ASN A 324 13.44 14.70 0.80
CA ASN A 324 12.54 15.63 1.49
C ASN A 324 11.82 14.94 2.65
N LYS A 325 11.39 13.68 2.49
CA LYS A 325 10.75 12.95 3.59
C LYS A 325 11.68 12.75 4.78
N VAL A 326 12.95 12.45 4.53
CA VAL A 326 13.98 12.37 5.58
C VAL A 326 14.20 13.73 6.24
N LEU A 327 14.27 14.82 5.46
CA LEU A 327 14.43 16.17 6.02
C LEU A 327 13.25 16.55 6.93
N GLU A 328 12.03 16.31 6.47
CA GLU A 328 10.79 16.57 7.22
C GLU A 328 10.79 15.79 8.54
N MET A 329 11.03 14.47 8.49
CA MET A 329 11.05 13.63 9.67
C MET A 329 12.20 13.95 10.62
N ASP A 330 13.42 14.20 10.14
CA ASP A 330 14.53 14.59 11.01
C ASP A 330 14.31 15.96 11.68
N ALA A 331 13.54 16.86 11.06
CA ALA A 331 13.17 18.16 11.62
C ALA A 331 12.04 18.05 12.65
N ASP A 332 11.04 17.19 12.42
CA ASP A 332 9.87 17.04 13.27
C ASP A 332 9.65 15.58 13.73
N PRO A 333 9.81 15.29 15.04
CA PRO A 333 9.54 13.97 15.61
C PRO A 333 8.08 13.53 15.55
N SER A 334 7.11 14.45 15.38
CA SER A 334 5.67 14.15 15.34
C SER A 334 5.22 13.55 14.01
N VAL A 335 6.00 13.74 12.94
CA VAL A 335 5.70 13.17 11.61
C VAL A 335 5.66 11.65 11.71
N PRO A 336 4.52 11.02 11.35
CA PRO A 336 4.32 9.58 11.49
C PRO A 336 5.19 8.78 10.52
N GLU A 337 5.42 7.52 10.87
CA GLU A 337 6.01 6.53 9.95
C GLU A 337 5.01 6.22 8.82
N THR A 338 5.53 5.94 7.64
CA THR A 338 4.73 5.55 6.46
C THR A 338 5.20 4.19 5.96
N GLU A 339 4.28 3.40 5.41
CA GLU A 339 4.59 2.12 4.78
C GLU A 339 4.13 2.13 3.32
N PHE A 340 4.80 1.33 2.48
CA PHE A 340 4.37 1.13 1.10
C PHE A 340 2.99 0.46 1.06
N VAL A 341 2.17 0.89 0.11
CA VAL A 341 0.93 0.20 -0.27
C VAL A 341 1.33 -0.94 -1.19
N THR A 342 1.55 -2.12 -0.59
CA THR A 342 1.87 -3.32 -1.36
C THR A 342 0.60 -4.11 -1.64
N GLY A 343 0.62 -4.82 -2.77
CA GLY A 343 -0.30 -5.93 -2.99
C GLY A 343 -0.10 -7.02 -1.94
N GLY A 344 -1.05 -7.92 -1.83
CA GLY A 344 -1.03 -8.95 -0.81
C GLY A 344 -1.96 -10.10 -1.10
N ILE A 345 -1.87 -11.11 -0.25
CA ILE A 345 -2.75 -12.28 -0.29
C ILE A 345 -4.10 -11.86 0.29
N LEU A 346 -5.19 -12.05 -0.47
CA LEU A 346 -6.55 -11.65 -0.11
C LEU A 346 -6.91 -12.10 1.31
N SER A 347 -6.72 -13.39 1.62
CA SER A 347 -7.09 -13.95 2.93
C SER A 347 -6.40 -13.26 4.09
N LYS A 348 -5.10 -12.93 3.94
CA LYS A 348 -4.30 -12.25 4.96
C LYS A 348 -4.76 -10.80 5.16
N MET A 349 -4.99 -10.09 4.06
CA MET A 349 -5.41 -8.69 4.11
C MET A 349 -6.83 -8.55 4.69
N LEU A 350 -7.75 -9.42 4.28
CA LEU A 350 -9.12 -9.46 4.80
C LEU A 350 -9.13 -9.80 6.29
N ALA A 351 -8.36 -10.81 6.73
CA ALA A 351 -8.25 -11.16 8.15
C ALA A 351 -7.70 -10.01 9.01
N ALA A 352 -6.65 -9.33 8.53
CA ALA A 352 -6.11 -8.16 9.21
C ALA A 352 -7.12 -7.00 9.31
N THR A 353 -7.94 -6.82 8.26
CA THR A 353 -8.99 -5.80 8.22
C THR A 353 -10.11 -6.13 9.21
N LYS A 354 -10.57 -7.38 9.25
CA LYS A 354 -11.57 -7.86 10.23
C LYS A 354 -11.10 -7.65 11.67
N GLU A 355 -9.84 -7.98 11.97
CA GLU A 355 -9.27 -7.75 13.29
C GLU A 355 -9.23 -6.25 13.65
N LYS A 356 -8.90 -5.39 12.68
CA LYS A 356 -8.89 -3.94 12.85
C LYS A 356 -10.29 -3.38 13.15
N PHE A 357 -11.32 -3.87 12.44
CA PHE A 357 -12.72 -3.48 12.64
C PHE A 357 -13.25 -3.97 13.98
N LYS A 358 -12.98 -5.22 14.35
CA LYS A 358 -13.32 -5.77 15.66
C LYS A 358 -12.76 -4.96 16.82
N LYS A 359 -11.50 -4.50 16.72
CA LYS A 359 -10.86 -3.64 17.73
C LYS A 359 -11.48 -2.25 17.84
N SER A 360 -12.20 -1.83 16.81
CA SER A 360 -12.79 -0.49 16.69
C SER A 360 -14.31 -0.50 16.85
N ASP A 361 -14.88 -1.62 17.29
CA ASP A 361 -16.33 -1.82 17.44
C ASP A 361 -17.11 -1.61 16.13
N ILE A 362 -16.49 -2.01 15.01
CA ILE A 362 -17.07 -2.02 13.66
C ILE A 362 -17.37 -3.47 13.28
N ASP A 363 -18.49 -3.71 12.59
CA ASP A 363 -18.86 -5.05 12.12
C ASP A 363 -17.78 -5.63 11.19
N GLU A 364 -17.37 -6.88 11.46
CA GLU A 364 -16.42 -7.62 10.63
C GLU A 364 -16.96 -7.85 9.21
N SER A 365 -18.28 -7.85 9.03
CA SER A 365 -18.95 -8.03 7.74
C SER A 365 -18.69 -6.85 6.77
N ASP A 366 -18.42 -5.65 7.28
CA ASP A 366 -18.05 -4.50 6.47
C ASP A 366 -16.73 -4.75 5.74
N ALA A 367 -15.79 -5.48 6.36
CA ALA A 367 -14.54 -5.83 5.69
C ALA A 367 -14.79 -6.70 4.46
N GLU A 368 -15.73 -7.65 4.54
CA GLU A 368 -16.10 -8.47 3.38
C GLU A 368 -16.76 -7.63 2.29
N TRP A 369 -17.65 -6.70 2.65
CA TRP A 369 -18.26 -5.79 1.69
C TRP A 369 -17.23 -4.90 1.00
N ILE A 370 -16.31 -4.28 1.74
CA ILE A 370 -15.27 -3.42 1.16
C ILE A 370 -14.45 -4.18 0.11
N TYR A 371 -14.01 -5.40 0.43
CA TYR A 371 -13.23 -6.21 -0.50
C TYR A 371 -14.08 -6.66 -1.68
N SER A 372 -15.30 -7.14 -1.46
CA SER A 372 -16.24 -7.55 -2.51
C SER A 372 -16.49 -6.41 -3.52
N LEU A 373 -16.75 -5.20 -3.02
CA LEU A 373 -17.02 -4.01 -3.83
C LEU A 373 -15.79 -3.57 -4.65
N VAL A 374 -14.61 -3.48 -4.02
CA VAL A 374 -13.40 -3.03 -4.72
C VAL A 374 -12.91 -4.06 -5.74
N LEU A 375 -13.01 -5.35 -5.41
CA LEU A 375 -12.54 -6.43 -6.28
C LEU A 375 -13.55 -6.82 -7.35
N GLY A 376 -14.80 -6.35 -7.26
CA GLY A 376 -15.87 -6.67 -8.20
C GLY A 376 -16.32 -8.13 -8.17
N ILE A 377 -16.21 -8.79 -7.01
CA ILE A 377 -16.56 -10.21 -6.81
C ILE A 377 -17.62 -10.36 -5.74
N LYS A 378 -18.33 -11.49 -5.71
CA LYS A 378 -19.34 -11.73 -4.67
C LYS A 378 -18.68 -12.02 -3.31
N ARG A 379 -19.37 -11.72 -2.22
CA ARG A 379 -18.88 -12.05 -0.86
C ARG A 379 -18.57 -13.54 -0.68
N SER A 380 -19.35 -14.44 -1.30
CA SER A 380 -19.09 -15.88 -1.28
C SER A 380 -17.76 -16.29 -1.94
N GLU A 381 -17.30 -15.50 -2.90
CA GLU A 381 -16.07 -15.74 -3.68
C GLU A 381 -14.82 -15.24 -2.94
N LEU A 382 -14.96 -14.52 -1.82
CA LEU A 382 -13.83 -14.07 -0.99
C LEU A 382 -13.05 -15.21 -0.33
N THR A 383 -13.57 -16.44 -0.38
CA THR A 383 -12.89 -17.64 0.09
C THR A 383 -11.87 -18.17 -0.92
N GLU A 384 -11.96 -17.75 -2.19
CA GLU A 384 -11.02 -18.12 -3.23
C GLU A 384 -9.77 -17.24 -3.13
N GLU A 385 -8.61 -17.87 -2.95
CA GLU A 385 -7.37 -17.14 -2.75
C GLU A 385 -6.94 -16.44 -4.04
N ARG A 386 -6.70 -15.13 -3.94
CA ARG A 386 -6.18 -14.31 -5.03
C ARG A 386 -5.18 -13.28 -4.53
N MET A 387 -4.35 -12.80 -5.45
CA MET A 387 -3.53 -11.63 -5.21
C MET A 387 -4.38 -10.37 -5.34
N VAL A 388 -4.29 -9.51 -4.34
CA VAL A 388 -4.79 -8.13 -4.37
C VAL A 388 -3.65 -7.26 -4.89
N THR A 389 -3.90 -6.52 -5.95
CA THR A 389 -2.92 -5.60 -6.55
C THR A 389 -2.67 -4.39 -5.64
N PRO A 390 -1.54 -3.67 -5.80
CA PRO A 390 -1.31 -2.42 -5.08
C PRO A 390 -2.43 -1.38 -5.28
N ALA A 391 -2.97 -1.27 -6.50
CA ALA A 391 -4.07 -0.36 -6.82
C ALA A 391 -5.38 -0.72 -6.09
N GLU A 392 -5.75 -2.01 -6.06
CA GLU A 392 -6.90 -2.49 -5.27
C GLU A 392 -6.66 -2.28 -3.77
N SER A 393 -5.46 -2.58 -3.28
CA SER A 393 -5.03 -2.38 -1.89
C SER A 393 -5.20 -0.91 -1.47
N LYS A 394 -4.78 0.03 -2.34
CA LYS A 394 -4.95 1.48 -2.12
C LYS A 394 -6.43 1.86 -1.96
N LYS A 395 -7.30 1.43 -2.89
CA LYS A 395 -8.74 1.70 -2.83
C LYS A 395 -9.38 1.11 -1.56
N ILE A 396 -9.01 -0.11 -1.20
CA ILE A 396 -9.45 -0.77 0.03
C ILE A 396 -9.03 0.05 1.25
N SER A 397 -7.76 0.47 1.32
CA SER A 397 -7.25 1.31 2.41
C SER A 397 -7.99 2.64 2.53
N GLU A 398 -8.28 3.33 1.43
CA GLU A 398 -9.01 4.60 1.43
C GLU A 398 -10.45 4.44 1.98
N ILE A 399 -11.14 3.37 1.60
CA ILE A 399 -12.49 3.07 2.12
C ILE A 399 -12.42 2.70 3.61
N ILE A 400 -11.45 1.88 4.01
CA ILE A 400 -11.22 1.52 5.41
C ILE A 400 -10.95 2.78 6.25
N GLU A 401 -10.10 3.69 5.80
CA GLU A 401 -9.79 4.93 6.53
C GLU A 401 -11.03 5.79 6.77
N LYS A 402 -11.86 5.96 5.74
CA LYS A 402 -13.15 6.67 5.87
C LYS A 402 -14.10 5.92 6.80
N ARG A 403 -14.21 4.60 6.68
CA ARG A 403 -15.08 3.77 7.53
C ARG A 403 -14.68 3.83 9.01
N MET A 404 -13.38 3.88 9.29
CA MET A 404 -12.82 4.00 10.64
C MET A 404 -13.19 5.32 11.35
N THR A 405 -13.70 6.33 10.63
CA THR A 405 -14.25 7.56 11.25
C THR A 405 -15.60 7.32 11.94
N GLY A 406 -16.21 6.15 11.72
CA GLY A 406 -17.55 5.80 12.22
C GLY A 406 -18.66 6.08 11.21
N ARG A 407 -18.35 6.63 10.03
CA ARG A 407 -19.32 6.80 8.94
C ARG A 407 -19.88 5.45 8.50
N PRO A 408 -21.20 5.33 8.23
CA PRO A 408 -21.79 4.12 7.65
C PRO A 408 -21.08 3.72 6.36
N LEU A 409 -20.87 2.42 6.14
CA LEU A 409 -20.16 1.90 4.96
C LEU A 409 -20.78 2.42 3.65
N TRP A 410 -22.11 2.38 3.52
CA TRP A 410 -22.77 2.76 2.28
C TRP A 410 -22.67 4.26 1.98
N TYR A 411 -22.54 5.13 2.99
CA TYR A 411 -22.22 6.54 2.76
C TYR A 411 -20.77 6.75 2.32
N VAL A 412 -19.85 5.88 2.74
CA VAL A 412 -18.45 5.90 2.27
C VAL A 412 -18.35 5.46 0.81
N VAL A 413 -19.10 4.43 0.44
CA VAL A 413 -19.17 3.88 -0.93
C VAL A 413 -19.93 4.84 -1.85
N GLY A 414 -21.06 5.39 -1.39
CA GLY A 414 -21.88 6.39 -2.07
C GLY A 414 -23.14 5.83 -2.74
N ASP A 415 -23.27 4.52 -2.90
CA ASP A 415 -24.45 3.86 -3.43
C ASP A 415 -24.62 2.44 -2.86
N THR A 416 -25.80 1.85 -3.11
CA THR A 416 -26.14 0.48 -2.78
C THR A 416 -27.08 -0.11 -3.83
N GLU A 417 -27.20 -1.43 -3.89
CA GLU A 417 -28.21 -2.11 -4.71
C GLU A 417 -29.49 -2.31 -3.89
N PHE A 418 -30.65 -1.99 -4.48
CA PHE A 418 -31.96 -2.23 -3.88
C PHE A 418 -32.95 -2.68 -4.95
N TYR A 419 -33.50 -3.89 -4.83
CA TYR A 419 -34.48 -4.48 -5.77
C TYR A 419 -34.06 -4.41 -7.26
N GLY A 420 -32.77 -4.56 -7.55
CA GLY A 420 -32.19 -4.45 -8.91
C GLY A 420 -32.08 -3.00 -9.44
N CYS A 421 -32.10 -2.02 -8.54
CA CYS A 421 -31.80 -0.62 -8.81
C CYS A 421 -30.51 -0.21 -8.10
N THR A 422 -29.69 0.60 -8.75
CA THR A 422 -28.58 1.27 -8.06
C THR A 422 -29.14 2.53 -7.39
N ILE A 423 -29.04 2.61 -6.08
CA ILE A 423 -29.54 3.71 -5.27
C ILE A 423 -28.35 4.43 -4.65
N LYS A 424 -28.10 5.67 -5.09
CA LYS A 424 -27.19 6.59 -4.43
C LYS A 424 -27.67 6.85 -3.01
N VAL A 425 -26.75 6.85 -2.06
CA VAL A 425 -27.01 7.08 -0.64
C VAL A 425 -26.00 8.07 -0.07
N ASP A 426 -26.50 9.01 0.72
CA ASP A 426 -25.71 9.95 1.51
C ASP A 426 -26.56 10.46 2.68
N GLU A 427 -26.00 11.36 3.49
CA GLU A 427 -26.58 11.89 4.74
C GLU A 427 -27.92 12.63 4.55
N ARG A 428 -28.44 12.76 3.31
CA ARG A 428 -29.75 13.37 3.03
C ARG A 428 -30.93 12.46 3.34
N ALA A 429 -30.76 11.14 3.38
CA ALA A 429 -31.84 10.18 3.62
C ALA A 429 -31.36 8.90 4.32
N LEU A 430 -32.32 8.12 4.84
CA LEU A 430 -32.08 6.78 5.39
C LEU A 430 -31.43 5.87 4.34
N ILE A 431 -30.45 5.07 4.76
CA ILE A 431 -29.88 4.04 3.89
C ILE A 431 -30.93 2.93 3.71
N PRO A 432 -31.28 2.53 2.47
CA PRO A 432 -32.22 1.45 2.22
C PRO A 432 -31.84 0.17 2.98
N ARG A 433 -32.80 -0.41 3.71
CA ARG A 433 -32.58 -1.65 4.46
C ARG A 433 -32.94 -2.86 3.60
N PRO A 434 -32.24 -4.00 3.76
CA PRO A 434 -32.58 -5.23 3.06
C PRO A 434 -34.03 -5.68 3.28
N GLU A 435 -34.57 -5.47 4.48
CA GLU A 435 -35.96 -5.82 4.81
C GLU A 435 -36.96 -4.99 3.97
N THR A 436 -36.69 -3.70 3.76
CA THR A 436 -37.54 -2.80 2.98
C THR A 436 -37.67 -3.25 1.52
N GLU A 437 -36.75 -4.08 1.01
CA GLU A 437 -36.86 -4.68 -0.32
C GLU A 437 -38.11 -5.57 -0.44
N LEU A 438 -38.52 -6.24 0.63
CA LEU A 438 -39.76 -7.01 0.67
C LEU A 438 -41.00 -6.11 0.57
N LEU A 439 -40.98 -4.93 1.18
CA LEU A 439 -42.08 -3.95 1.05
C LEU A 439 -42.25 -3.51 -0.42
N ALA A 440 -41.13 -3.24 -1.11
CA ALA A 440 -41.14 -2.94 -2.54
C ALA A 440 -41.67 -4.11 -3.37
N ASP A 441 -41.28 -5.35 -3.04
CA ASP A 441 -41.79 -6.56 -3.69
C ASP A 441 -43.32 -6.72 -3.51
N TYR A 442 -43.83 -6.54 -2.29
CA TYR A 442 -45.27 -6.57 -2.03
C TYR A 442 -46.03 -5.49 -2.80
N ALA A 443 -45.45 -4.30 -2.95
CA ALA A 443 -46.02 -3.24 -3.77
C ALA A 443 -46.08 -3.64 -5.24
N VAL A 444 -44.96 -4.05 -5.84
CA VAL A 444 -44.88 -4.48 -7.25
C VAL A 444 -45.85 -5.61 -7.58
N LYS A 445 -46.04 -6.55 -6.65
CA LYS A 445 -47.00 -7.67 -6.78
C LYS A 445 -48.46 -7.24 -6.65
N SER A 446 -48.75 -6.16 -5.92
CA SER A 446 -50.11 -5.67 -5.71
C SER A 446 -50.58 -4.69 -6.78
N ILE A 447 -49.67 -4.21 -7.64
CA ILE A 447 -49.94 -3.19 -8.67
C ILE A 447 -50.46 -3.83 -9.96
N GLU A 448 -51.55 -3.28 -10.50
CA GLU A 448 -52.16 -3.64 -11.79
C GLU A 448 -51.86 -2.61 -12.89
N GLU A 449 -52.35 -2.84 -14.11
CA GLU A 449 -52.14 -1.93 -15.25
C GLU A 449 -52.91 -0.61 -15.04
N GLY A 450 -52.19 0.51 -15.16
CA GLY A 450 -52.77 1.86 -15.03
C GLY A 450 -52.91 2.37 -13.59
N ASP A 451 -52.45 1.59 -12.60
CA ASP A 451 -52.52 1.98 -11.20
C ASP A 451 -51.72 3.25 -10.88
N LYS A 452 -52.26 4.03 -9.93
CA LYS A 452 -51.57 5.16 -9.31
C LYS A 452 -50.99 4.72 -7.97
N VAL A 453 -49.68 4.90 -7.81
CA VAL A 453 -48.93 4.47 -6.63
C VAL A 453 -48.38 5.70 -5.91
N LEU A 454 -48.54 5.74 -4.59
CA LEU A 454 -47.90 6.73 -3.72
C LEU A 454 -46.87 6.03 -2.83
N ASP A 455 -45.62 6.48 -2.88
CA ASP A 455 -44.59 6.17 -1.90
C ASP A 455 -44.48 7.35 -0.90
N LEU A 456 -44.98 7.14 0.32
CA LEU A 456 -45.00 8.14 1.38
C LEU A 456 -43.79 7.95 2.30
N CYS A 457 -43.11 9.04 2.65
CA CYS A 457 -41.80 9.01 3.33
C CYS A 457 -40.73 8.33 2.45
N THR A 458 -40.64 8.75 1.19
CA THR A 458 -39.84 8.08 0.14
C THR A 458 -38.34 8.03 0.43
N GLY A 459 -37.80 8.96 1.24
CA GLY A 459 -36.38 9.02 1.57
C GLY A 459 -35.50 9.12 0.34
N SER A 460 -34.64 8.12 0.13
CA SER A 460 -33.77 8.00 -1.06
C SER A 460 -34.51 7.67 -2.36
N GLY A 461 -35.82 7.44 -2.29
CA GLY A 461 -36.64 7.03 -3.42
C GLY A 461 -36.56 5.54 -3.74
N CYS A 462 -35.96 4.72 -2.88
CA CYS A 462 -35.65 3.32 -3.19
C CYS A 462 -36.90 2.50 -3.57
N ILE A 463 -38.02 2.67 -2.87
CA ILE A 463 -39.29 2.00 -3.18
C ILE A 463 -39.89 2.59 -4.46
N ALA A 464 -40.11 3.90 -4.55
CA ALA A 464 -40.68 4.55 -5.73
C ALA A 464 -39.94 4.24 -7.03
N VAL A 465 -38.61 4.34 -7.02
CA VAL A 465 -37.74 4.04 -8.18
C VAL A 465 -37.85 2.57 -8.56
N SER A 466 -37.87 1.67 -7.59
CA SER A 466 -37.98 0.23 -7.82
C SER A 466 -39.33 -0.14 -8.42
N VAL A 467 -40.42 0.41 -7.89
CA VAL A 467 -41.77 0.24 -8.44
C VAL A 467 -41.84 0.77 -9.86
N ALA A 468 -41.40 2.00 -10.12
CA ALA A 468 -41.41 2.59 -11.45
C ALA A 468 -40.62 1.76 -12.47
N LYS A 469 -39.46 1.22 -12.07
CA LYS A 469 -38.61 0.39 -12.93
C LYS A 469 -39.25 -0.96 -13.25
N LYS A 470 -39.77 -1.65 -12.24
CA LYS A 470 -40.30 -3.02 -12.36
C LYS A 470 -41.69 -3.06 -12.98
N CYS A 471 -42.47 -2.00 -12.79
CA CYS A 471 -43.82 -1.85 -13.36
C CYS A 471 -43.85 -1.00 -14.63
N ALA A 472 -42.71 -0.74 -15.28
CA ALA A 472 -42.64 0.11 -16.48
C ALA A 472 -43.60 -0.32 -17.61
N GLN A 473 -43.85 -1.63 -17.75
CA GLN A 473 -44.77 -2.17 -18.76
C GLN A 473 -46.25 -2.02 -18.39
N LYS A 474 -46.57 -1.74 -17.12
CA LYS A 474 -47.95 -1.64 -16.60
C LYS A 474 -48.52 -0.21 -16.72
N ARG A 475 -47.82 0.73 -17.38
CA ARG A 475 -48.23 2.15 -17.53
C ARG A 475 -48.66 2.82 -16.20
N VAL A 476 -47.95 2.49 -15.12
CA VAL A 476 -48.27 3.00 -13.77
C VAL A 476 -47.80 4.45 -13.59
N SER A 477 -48.50 5.19 -12.74
CA SER A 477 -48.07 6.52 -12.31
C SER A 477 -47.55 6.44 -10.87
N VAL A 478 -46.28 6.76 -10.65
CA VAL A 478 -45.66 6.71 -9.32
C VAL A 478 -45.43 8.12 -8.82
N THR A 479 -45.97 8.42 -7.64
CA THR A 479 -45.72 9.65 -6.89
C THR A 479 -44.93 9.32 -5.63
N ALA A 480 -43.90 10.09 -5.34
CA ALA A 480 -43.04 9.95 -4.17
C ALA A 480 -43.10 11.23 -3.33
N ALA A 481 -43.40 11.08 -2.04
CA ALA A 481 -43.58 12.20 -1.13
C ALA A 481 -42.66 12.10 0.10
N ASP A 482 -42.07 13.23 0.49
CA ASP A 482 -41.23 13.33 1.68
C ASP A 482 -41.28 14.73 2.29
N LEU A 483 -41.05 14.83 3.59
CA LEU A 483 -40.96 16.10 4.30
C LEU A 483 -39.66 16.84 3.92
N SER A 484 -38.57 16.09 3.75
CA SER A 484 -37.23 16.59 3.51
C SER A 484 -37.02 16.91 2.02
N ASP A 485 -36.81 18.19 1.71
CA ASP A 485 -36.40 18.60 0.35
C ASP A 485 -35.06 17.96 -0.05
N ALA A 486 -34.15 17.76 0.92
CA ALA A 486 -32.88 17.09 0.69
C ALA A 486 -33.07 15.63 0.27
N ALA A 487 -34.02 14.91 0.89
CA ALA A 487 -34.36 13.54 0.51
C ALA A 487 -34.99 13.50 -0.89
N ILE A 488 -35.91 14.43 -1.20
CA ILE A 488 -36.50 14.56 -2.54
C ILE A 488 -35.44 14.81 -3.62
N MET A 489 -34.43 15.64 -3.35
CA MET A 489 -33.32 15.84 -4.29
C MET A 489 -32.54 14.55 -4.55
N LEU A 490 -32.21 13.79 -3.49
CA LEU A 490 -31.54 12.49 -3.63
C LEU A 490 -32.42 11.49 -4.40
N ALA A 491 -33.72 11.43 -4.12
CA ALA A 491 -34.65 10.55 -4.81
C ALA A 491 -34.79 10.89 -6.30
N LYS A 492 -34.77 12.17 -6.67
CA LYS A 492 -34.71 12.63 -8.06
C LYS A 492 -33.42 12.20 -8.76
N GLU A 493 -32.27 12.32 -8.09
CA GLU A 493 -30.99 11.82 -8.60
C GLU A 493 -31.07 10.30 -8.87
N ASN A 494 -31.69 9.53 -7.96
CA ASN A 494 -31.86 8.08 -8.09
C ASN A 494 -32.83 7.67 -9.20
N ALA A 495 -33.93 8.41 -9.39
CA ALA A 495 -34.84 8.20 -10.52
C ALA A 495 -34.12 8.43 -11.86
N LYS A 496 -33.34 9.51 -11.95
CA LYS A 496 -32.51 9.80 -13.12
C LYS A 496 -31.45 8.72 -13.37
N LEU A 497 -30.76 8.27 -12.31
CA LEU A 497 -29.73 7.22 -12.38
C LEU A 497 -30.30 5.91 -12.93
N ASN A 498 -31.55 5.58 -12.61
CA ASN A 498 -32.23 4.36 -13.06
C ASN A 498 -33.08 4.56 -14.33
N GLY A 499 -33.12 5.77 -14.90
CA GLY A 499 -33.88 6.06 -16.12
C GLY A 499 -35.40 5.92 -15.96
N VAL A 500 -35.95 6.19 -14.77
CA VAL A 500 -37.38 6.07 -14.48
C VAL A 500 -38.03 7.43 -14.26
N ASN A 501 -39.34 7.52 -14.53
CA ASN A 501 -40.13 8.71 -14.26
C ASN A 501 -40.95 8.53 -12.98
N VAL A 502 -40.79 9.46 -12.03
CA VAL A 502 -41.49 9.50 -10.75
C VAL A 502 -41.85 10.95 -10.45
N ASP A 503 -43.09 11.19 -10.03
CA ASP A 503 -43.55 12.52 -9.63
C ASP A 503 -43.18 12.77 -8.17
N PHE A 504 -42.33 13.77 -7.92
CA PHE A 504 -41.84 14.07 -6.57
C PHE A 504 -42.58 15.25 -5.93
N VAL A 505 -43.03 15.08 -4.69
CA VAL A 505 -43.76 16.10 -3.94
C VAL A 505 -43.15 16.28 -2.55
N GLN A 506 -42.67 17.49 -2.24
CA GLN A 506 -42.34 17.82 -0.85
C GLN A 506 -43.65 17.98 -0.05
N SER A 507 -43.86 17.13 0.95
CA SER A 507 -45.11 17.07 1.70
C SER A 507 -44.86 16.63 3.13
N ASP A 508 -45.51 17.30 4.08
CA ASP A 508 -45.71 16.76 5.43
C ASP A 508 -46.87 15.76 5.38
N MET A 509 -46.53 14.48 5.42
CA MET A 509 -47.48 13.38 5.19
C MET A 509 -48.32 13.64 3.92
N PHE A 510 -49.64 13.70 4.04
CA PHE A 510 -50.55 13.87 2.90
C PHE A 510 -50.80 15.34 2.50
N ARG A 511 -50.27 16.34 3.23
CA ARG A 511 -50.70 17.75 3.12
C ARG A 511 -50.63 18.33 1.71
N ASN A 512 -49.56 18.04 0.95
CA ASN A 512 -49.37 18.52 -0.42
C ASN A 512 -49.65 17.43 -1.48
N VAL A 513 -50.02 16.23 -1.05
CA VAL A 513 -50.37 15.11 -1.94
C VAL A 513 -51.75 15.37 -2.53
N ARG A 514 -51.92 15.11 -3.83
CA ARG A 514 -53.18 15.33 -4.55
C ARG A 514 -53.63 14.07 -5.26
N GLY A 515 -54.95 13.87 -5.30
CA GLY A 515 -55.57 12.74 -5.98
C GLY A 515 -55.76 11.53 -5.09
N ARG A 516 -56.16 10.42 -5.74
CA ARG A 516 -56.36 9.12 -5.10
C ARG A 516 -55.45 8.07 -5.76
N PHE A 517 -54.97 7.14 -4.96
CA PHE A 517 -54.00 6.12 -5.32
C PHE A 517 -54.59 4.73 -5.12
N ASN A 518 -54.27 3.82 -6.03
CA ASN A 518 -54.63 2.41 -5.96
C ASN A 518 -53.77 1.69 -4.91
N VAL A 519 -52.49 2.08 -4.81
CA VAL A 519 -51.55 1.53 -3.84
C VAL A 519 -50.83 2.67 -3.13
N ILE A 520 -50.85 2.67 -1.81
CA ILE A 520 -50.04 3.56 -0.98
C ILE A 520 -49.04 2.69 -0.21
N VAL A 521 -47.76 3.00 -0.34
CA VAL A 521 -46.65 2.32 0.33
C VAL A 521 -45.98 3.33 1.26
N CYS A 522 -45.58 2.90 2.45
CA CYS A 522 -44.88 3.77 3.38
C CYS A 522 -43.94 2.97 4.29
N ASN A 523 -42.69 3.43 4.38
CA ASN A 523 -41.77 3.07 5.46
C ASN A 523 -41.60 4.32 6.36
N PRO A 524 -42.51 4.55 7.32
CA PRO A 524 -42.45 5.74 8.16
C PRO A 524 -41.40 5.59 9.27
N PRO A 525 -40.95 6.68 9.90
CA PRO A 525 -40.19 6.61 11.13
C PRO A 525 -40.99 5.90 12.24
N TYR A 526 -40.40 4.89 12.87
CA TYR A 526 -41.10 4.02 13.84
C TYR A 526 -40.34 3.74 15.13
N ILE A 527 -39.12 4.28 15.28
CA ILE A 527 -38.31 4.05 16.47
C ILE A 527 -38.77 4.99 17.58
N LYS A 528 -38.90 4.49 18.81
CA LYS A 528 -39.26 5.34 19.94
C LYS A 528 -38.17 6.37 20.20
N SER A 529 -38.55 7.60 20.54
CA SER A 529 -37.59 8.68 20.78
C SER A 529 -36.55 8.33 21.88
N GLU A 530 -36.93 7.53 22.88
CA GLU A 530 -36.04 7.08 23.96
C GLU A 530 -35.04 5.99 23.55
N GLU A 531 -35.32 5.26 22.46
CA GLU A 531 -34.47 4.19 21.93
C GLU A 531 -33.39 4.73 20.98
N ILE A 532 -33.58 5.91 20.39
CA ILE A 532 -32.62 6.53 19.45
C ILE A 532 -31.20 6.67 20.03
N PRO A 533 -31.01 7.12 21.28
CA PRO A 533 -29.68 7.19 21.88
C PRO A 533 -28.97 5.83 22.01
N LEU A 534 -29.73 4.72 22.00
CA LEU A 534 -29.25 3.35 22.15
C LEU A 534 -28.91 2.67 20.81
N LEU A 535 -29.23 3.32 19.68
CA LEU A 535 -28.91 2.81 18.36
C LEU A 535 -27.40 2.74 18.14
N GLN A 536 -26.99 1.89 17.20
CA GLN A 536 -25.61 1.82 16.72
C GLN A 536 -25.10 3.22 16.38
N LYS A 537 -23.83 3.47 16.72
CA LYS A 537 -23.20 4.80 16.61
C LYS A 537 -23.41 5.42 15.23
N GLU A 538 -23.21 4.62 14.19
CA GLU A 538 -23.33 5.07 12.80
C GLU A 538 -24.75 5.48 12.41
N VAL A 539 -25.77 4.78 12.89
CA VAL A 539 -27.17 5.12 12.65
C VAL A 539 -27.53 6.39 13.42
N ARG A 540 -27.16 6.44 14.71
CA ARG A 540 -27.48 7.56 15.60
C ARG A 540 -26.81 8.88 15.19
N GLU A 541 -25.56 8.82 14.73
CA GLU A 541 -24.74 10.01 14.48
C GLU A 541 -24.80 10.49 13.02
N TYR A 542 -25.07 9.62 12.04
CA TYR A 542 -25.01 9.98 10.63
C TYR A 542 -26.34 9.90 9.87
N GLU A 543 -27.27 9.02 10.26
CA GLU A 543 -28.57 8.96 9.56
C GLU A 543 -29.53 10.06 10.07
N PRO A 544 -30.37 10.65 9.19
CA PRO A 544 -31.24 11.74 9.59
C PRO A 544 -32.21 11.31 10.70
N LYS A 545 -32.16 12.01 11.86
CA LYS A 545 -33.06 11.73 12.98
C LYS A 545 -34.54 11.75 12.58
N ILE A 546 -34.92 12.64 11.66
CA ILE A 546 -36.29 12.76 11.14
C ILE A 546 -36.78 11.49 10.41
N ALA A 547 -35.88 10.64 9.93
CA ALA A 547 -36.20 9.37 9.26
C ALA A 547 -36.31 8.21 10.26
N LEU A 548 -35.93 8.42 11.53
CA LEU A 548 -35.87 7.38 12.56
C LEU A 548 -36.94 7.57 13.63
N ASP A 549 -37.11 8.80 14.12
CA ASP A 549 -37.92 9.14 15.30
C ASP A 549 -39.43 9.08 15.02
N GLY A 550 -40.09 8.02 15.47
CA GLY A 550 -41.53 7.80 15.37
C GLY A 550 -42.34 8.36 16.55
N GLY A 551 -41.72 9.15 17.43
CA GLY A 551 -42.35 9.73 18.62
C GLY A 551 -42.20 8.86 19.88
N ALA A 552 -42.97 9.20 20.93
CA ALA A 552 -42.79 8.61 22.26
C ALA A 552 -42.97 7.08 22.29
N ASP A 553 -43.92 6.56 21.51
CA ASP A 553 -44.20 5.13 21.39
C ASP A 553 -43.91 4.57 19.97
N GLY A 554 -43.35 5.40 19.09
CA GLY A 554 -43.05 5.02 17.71
C GLY A 554 -44.26 4.99 16.78
N LEU A 555 -45.46 5.38 17.24
CA LEU A 555 -46.71 5.20 16.49
C LEU A 555 -47.28 6.48 15.85
N ASP A 556 -46.59 7.63 15.96
CA ASP A 556 -47.17 8.93 15.58
C ASP A 556 -47.54 9.02 14.08
N PHE A 557 -46.67 8.53 13.21
CA PHE A 557 -46.92 8.54 11.77
C PHE A 557 -48.04 7.58 11.37
N TYR A 558 -48.15 6.42 12.03
CA TYR A 558 -49.24 5.48 11.80
C TYR A 558 -50.59 6.07 12.18
N ARG A 559 -50.67 6.85 13.28
CA ARG A 559 -51.89 7.59 13.66
C ARG A 559 -52.29 8.60 12.60
N GLN A 560 -51.32 9.34 12.05
CA GLN A 560 -51.57 10.31 10.99
C GLN A 560 -52.06 9.64 9.70
N ILE A 561 -51.46 8.50 9.34
CA ILE A 561 -51.87 7.69 8.19
C ILE A 561 -53.29 7.17 8.41
N ALA A 562 -53.58 6.53 9.54
CA ALA A 562 -54.90 5.99 9.85
C ALA A 562 -56.02 7.04 9.78
N LYS A 563 -55.73 8.28 10.21
CA LYS A 563 -56.68 9.39 10.15
C LYS A 563 -57.02 9.84 8.73
N SER A 564 -56.07 9.76 7.79
CA SER A 564 -56.16 10.46 6.50
C SER A 564 -56.26 9.53 5.29
N VAL A 565 -55.70 8.32 5.36
CA VAL A 565 -55.43 7.46 4.20
C VAL A 565 -56.67 7.16 3.34
N ARG A 566 -57.85 7.00 3.96
CA ARG A 566 -59.12 6.72 3.27
C ARG A 566 -59.50 7.81 2.25
N SER A 567 -59.12 9.06 2.48
CA SER A 567 -59.38 10.16 1.54
C SER A 567 -58.47 10.13 0.31
N TYR A 568 -57.35 9.42 0.40
CA TYR A 568 -56.32 9.32 -0.64
C TYR A 568 -56.29 7.94 -1.31
N LEU A 569 -57.07 6.97 -0.86
CA LEU A 569 -57.20 5.68 -1.53
C LEU A 569 -58.33 5.71 -2.57
N ALA A 570 -58.05 5.06 -3.70
CA ALA A 570 -59.06 4.64 -4.66
C ALA A 570 -59.95 3.54 -4.06
N ARG A 571 -61.05 3.23 -4.74
CA ARG A 571 -61.89 2.08 -4.37
C ARG A 571 -61.06 0.80 -4.49
N ASP A 572 -61.19 -0.10 -3.52
CA ASP A 572 -60.42 -1.35 -3.42
C ASP A 572 -58.89 -1.11 -3.29
N GLY A 573 -58.51 0.11 -2.89
CA GLY A 573 -57.11 0.50 -2.75
C GLY A 573 -56.41 -0.16 -1.57
N ILE A 574 -55.11 -0.37 -1.72
CA ILE A 574 -54.28 -1.10 -0.75
C ILE A 574 -53.28 -0.14 -0.09
N LEU A 575 -53.16 -0.26 1.23
CA LEU A 575 -52.11 0.35 2.03
C LEU A 575 -51.08 -0.71 2.43
N LEU A 576 -49.80 -0.45 2.16
CA LEU A 576 -48.66 -1.27 2.53
C LEU A 576 -47.75 -0.46 3.46
N LEU A 577 -47.46 -1.00 4.64
CA LEU A 577 -46.63 -0.34 5.66
C LEU A 577 -45.49 -1.26 6.09
N GLU A 578 -44.29 -0.71 6.28
CA GLU A 578 -43.26 -1.30 7.14
C GLU A 578 -43.48 -0.83 8.58
N CYS A 579 -43.15 -1.67 9.56
CA CYS A 579 -43.26 -1.35 10.97
C CYS A 579 -42.19 -2.01 11.84
N GLY A 580 -41.98 -1.45 13.03
CA GLY A 580 -41.06 -1.99 14.03
C GLY A 580 -41.54 -3.33 14.58
N GLU A 581 -40.60 -4.13 15.09
CA GLU A 581 -40.90 -5.39 15.76
C GLU A 581 -41.84 -5.15 16.96
N GLY A 582 -42.90 -5.97 17.08
CA GLY A 582 -43.89 -5.86 18.15
C GLY A 582 -44.92 -4.74 18.01
N GLN A 583 -44.83 -3.89 16.98
CA GLN A 583 -45.83 -2.84 16.68
C GLN A 583 -47.07 -3.27 15.85
N PRO A 584 -47.07 -4.37 15.04
CA PRO A 584 -48.18 -4.68 14.14
C PRO A 584 -49.57 -4.67 14.76
N GLU A 585 -49.75 -5.27 15.94
CA GLU A 585 -51.06 -5.36 16.59
C GLU A 585 -51.59 -3.99 17.01
N GLU A 586 -50.75 -3.15 17.61
CA GLU A 586 -51.12 -1.78 18.01
C GLU A 586 -51.43 -0.91 16.79
N ILE A 587 -50.66 -1.05 15.71
CA ILE A 587 -50.93 -0.33 14.46
C ILE A 587 -52.29 -0.77 13.88
N LEU A 588 -52.60 -2.07 13.87
CA LEU A 588 -53.87 -2.56 13.37
C LEU A 588 -55.09 -2.06 14.16
N LYS A 589 -54.93 -1.75 15.45
CA LYS A 589 -55.99 -1.12 16.25
C LYS A 589 -56.32 0.30 15.78
N LEU A 590 -55.36 1.01 15.18
CA LEU A 590 -55.60 2.36 14.62
C LEU A 590 -56.50 2.33 13.37
N PHE A 591 -56.58 1.19 12.68
CA PHE A 591 -57.36 1.01 11.45
C PHE A 591 -58.65 0.23 11.67
N GLU A 592 -59.51 0.65 12.60
CA GLU A 592 -60.73 -0.08 12.99
C GLU A 592 -61.70 -0.32 11.82
N LYS A 593 -61.83 0.65 10.92
CA LYS A 593 -62.67 0.55 9.73
C LYS A 593 -61.81 0.11 8.55
N ARG A 594 -61.74 -1.20 8.31
CA ARG A 594 -61.03 -1.83 7.19
C ARG A 594 -61.80 -3.07 6.72
N ASP A 595 -61.62 -3.43 5.46
CA ASP A 595 -62.23 -4.63 4.90
C ASP A 595 -61.35 -5.86 5.13
N TYR A 596 -60.03 -5.67 5.04
CA TYR A 596 -59.06 -6.74 5.23
C TYR A 596 -57.75 -6.19 5.80
N ALA A 597 -57.08 -6.98 6.64
CA ALA A 597 -55.70 -6.74 7.04
C ALA A 597 -54.91 -8.04 7.12
N MET A 598 -53.64 -7.96 6.73
CA MET A 598 -52.68 -9.05 6.83
C MET A 598 -51.36 -8.54 7.41
N VAL A 599 -50.85 -9.25 8.40
CA VAL A 599 -49.49 -9.09 8.91
C VAL A 599 -48.58 -10.01 8.12
N MET A 600 -47.49 -9.48 7.59
CA MET A 600 -46.50 -10.20 6.79
C MET A 600 -45.14 -10.15 7.47
N LYS A 601 -44.41 -11.25 7.34
CA LYS A 601 -43.11 -11.47 7.98
C LYS A 601 -41.96 -11.11 7.05
N ASP A 602 -40.83 -10.72 7.63
CA ASP A 602 -39.55 -10.65 6.93
C ASP A 602 -38.94 -12.05 6.68
N LEU A 603 -37.75 -12.11 6.09
CA LEU A 603 -37.04 -13.37 5.84
C LEU A 603 -36.58 -14.08 7.13
N ASN A 604 -36.53 -13.37 8.26
CA ASN A 604 -36.17 -13.90 9.57
C ASN A 604 -37.41 -14.37 10.36
N GLY A 605 -38.61 -14.22 9.82
CA GLY A 605 -39.86 -14.61 10.46
C GLY A 605 -40.44 -13.55 11.42
N VAL A 606 -39.89 -12.34 11.45
CA VAL A 606 -40.34 -11.21 12.26
C VAL A 606 -41.50 -10.51 11.58
N ASP A 607 -42.56 -10.20 12.32
CA ASP A 607 -43.70 -9.45 11.79
C ASP A 607 -43.26 -8.01 11.49
N ARG A 608 -43.22 -7.64 10.21
CA ARG A 608 -42.57 -6.40 9.75
C ARG A 608 -43.42 -5.56 8.82
N PHE A 609 -44.40 -6.16 8.14
CA PHE A 609 -45.21 -5.43 7.17
C PHE A 609 -46.71 -5.62 7.39
N LEU A 610 -47.47 -4.60 7.05
CA LEU A 610 -48.93 -4.63 7.08
C LEU A 610 -49.48 -4.37 5.69
N LYS A 611 -50.43 -5.20 5.28
CA LYS A 611 -51.28 -4.97 4.10
C LYS A 611 -52.70 -4.73 4.56
N ILE A 612 -53.26 -3.56 4.26
CA ILE A 612 -54.61 -3.16 4.66
C ILE A 612 -55.40 -2.75 3.42
N ALA A 613 -56.63 -3.25 3.28
CA ALA A 613 -57.57 -2.88 2.22
C ALA A 613 -58.84 -2.23 2.81
N PHE A 614 -59.45 -1.32 2.07
CA PHE A 614 -60.51 -0.41 2.53
C PHE A 614 -61.74 -0.34 1.65
#